data_AF-A0A1V2ILY7-F1
#
_entry.id   AF-A0A1V2ILY7-F1
#
_cell.length_a   1.000
_cell.length_b   1.000
_cell.length_c   1.000
_cell.angle_alpha   90.00
_cell.angle_beta   90.00
_cell.angle_gamma   90.00
#
_symmetry.space_group_name_H-M   'P 1'
#
loop_
_entity.id
_entity.type
_entity.pdbx_description
1 polymer ?
#
loop_
_entity_poly.entity_id
_entity_poly.type
_entity_poly.pdbx_seq_one_letter_code
_entity_poly.pdbx_strand_id
1 'polypeptide(L)'
;MSRVEAVALANGARARRGNVALLVSPHREPLTGGGPDAVHVELVVIRSVTRDGRVRAYEEMWPGGRPVRVATIAWTIISLVDASALDPARAVAIARAHTYPGHRQVRPWASLAEARAALRPARTSAP
;
A
#
# COMPACT_ATOMS: atom_id res chain seq x y z
N MET A 1 1.60 -25.59 -0.10
CA MET A 1 1.96 -24.15 -0.14
C MET A 1 1.89 -23.62 1.29
N SER A 2 2.99 -23.08 1.82
CA SER A 2 3.00 -22.51 3.18
C SER A 2 2.14 -21.25 3.25
N ARG A 3 1.28 -21.15 4.27
CA ARG A 3 0.45 -19.97 4.51
C ARG A 3 1.35 -18.78 4.85
N VAL A 4 1.35 -17.74 4.02
CA VAL A 4 2.07 -16.50 4.32
C VAL A 4 1.27 -15.72 5.36
N GLU A 5 1.75 -15.69 6.60
CA GLU A 5 1.05 -15.00 7.70
C GLU A 5 1.45 -13.54 7.87
N ALA A 6 2.62 -13.16 7.34
CA ALA A 6 3.18 -11.82 7.40
C ALA A 6 4.16 -11.58 6.24
N VAL A 7 4.30 -10.33 5.80
CA VAL A 7 5.19 -9.91 4.72
C VAL A 7 6.19 -8.87 5.25
N ALA A 8 7.47 -9.00 4.88
CA ALA A 8 8.48 -8.01 5.21
C ALA A 8 8.37 -6.78 4.29
N LEU A 9 8.86 -5.63 4.75
CA LEU A 9 9.07 -4.50 3.85
C LEU A 9 10.17 -4.84 2.84
N ALA A 10 10.05 -4.34 1.61
CA ALA A 10 10.93 -4.67 0.49
C ALA A 10 12.40 -4.36 0.74
N ASN A 11 12.69 -3.33 1.54
CA ASN A 11 14.05 -2.93 1.93
C ASN A 11 14.57 -3.68 3.17
N GLY A 12 13.82 -4.65 3.71
CA GLY A 12 14.16 -5.36 4.94
C GLY A 12 14.00 -4.55 6.24
N ALA A 13 13.50 -3.31 6.16
CA ALA A 13 13.26 -2.50 7.35
C ALA A 13 12.15 -3.10 8.23
N ARG A 14 12.22 -2.82 9.53
CA ARG A 14 11.21 -3.27 10.49
C ARG A 14 9.98 -2.35 10.40
N ALA A 15 8.85 -2.92 10.02
CA ALA A 15 7.57 -2.24 10.04
C ALA A 15 7.15 -1.83 11.46
N ARG A 16 6.44 -0.72 11.56
CA ARG A 16 5.85 -0.21 12.81
C ARG A 16 4.38 0.08 12.60
N ARG A 17 3.56 -0.22 13.62
CA ARG A 17 2.14 0.12 13.63
C ARG A 17 1.97 1.64 13.52
N GLY A 18 1.05 2.09 12.68
CA GLY A 18 0.78 3.51 12.42
C GLY A 18 1.58 4.10 11.26
N ASN A 19 2.71 3.47 10.87
CA ASN A 19 3.44 3.88 9.68
C ASN A 19 2.66 3.51 8.42
N VAL A 20 2.99 4.17 7.32
CA VAL A 20 2.47 3.85 6.00
C VAL A 20 3.46 3.03 5.17
N ALA A 21 2.93 2.25 4.24
CA ALA A 21 3.67 1.53 3.22
C ALA A 21 2.94 1.64 1.88
N LEU A 22 3.63 1.34 0.78
CA LEU A 22 3.01 1.16 -0.53
C LEU A 22 2.86 -0.32 -0.81
N LEU A 23 1.61 -0.76 -0.94
CA LEU A 23 1.27 -2.09 -1.42
C LEU A 23 1.39 -2.10 -2.94
N VAL A 24 2.18 -3.03 -3.46
CA VAL A 24 2.27 -3.31 -4.90
C VAL A 24 1.59 -4.65 -5.15
N SER A 25 0.58 -4.63 -6.01
CA SER A 25 -0.20 -5.81 -6.40
C SER A 25 -0.27 -5.92 -7.93
N PRO A 26 -0.44 -7.12 -8.48
CA PRO A 26 -0.58 -7.27 -9.92
C PRO A 26 -1.94 -6.70 -10.36
N HIS A 27 -1.94 -5.95 -11.44
CA HIS A 27 -3.17 -5.55 -12.13
C HIS A 27 -3.44 -6.54 -13.26
N ARG A 28 -4.53 -7.29 -13.15
CA ARG A 28 -5.07 -8.07 -14.26
C ARG A 28 -6.31 -7.35 -14.77
N GLU A 29 -6.17 -6.67 -15.90
CA GLU A 29 -7.29 -6.04 -16.59
C GLU A 29 -8.17 -7.16 -17.19
N PRO A 30 -9.41 -7.39 -16.71
CA PRO A 30 -10.12 -8.65 -17.00
C PRO A 30 -10.61 -8.81 -18.44
N LEU A 31 -10.57 -7.77 -19.29
CA LEU A 31 -11.33 -7.75 -20.55
C LEU A 31 -10.61 -7.16 -21.78
N THR A 32 -9.34 -6.75 -21.66
CA THR A 32 -8.66 -5.96 -22.71
C THR A 32 -7.30 -6.51 -23.15
N GLY A 33 -6.86 -7.65 -22.63
CA GLY A 33 -5.51 -8.15 -22.95
C GLY A 33 -4.41 -7.19 -22.49
N GLY A 34 -4.67 -6.42 -21.42
CA GLY A 34 -3.67 -5.60 -20.76
C GLY A 34 -2.46 -6.46 -20.38
N GLY A 35 -1.27 -5.98 -20.76
CA GLY A 35 -0.03 -6.75 -20.72
C GLY A 35 0.26 -7.37 -19.33
N PRO A 36 1.04 -8.47 -19.30
CA PRO A 36 1.24 -9.33 -18.12
C PRO A 36 1.89 -8.66 -16.89
N ASP A 37 2.32 -7.40 -16.99
CA ASP A 37 3.16 -6.71 -15.99
C ASP A 37 2.55 -5.43 -15.41
N ALA A 38 1.27 -5.14 -15.68
CA ALA A 38 0.63 -3.99 -15.05
C ALA A 38 0.55 -4.19 -13.53
N VAL A 39 0.84 -3.15 -12.76
CA VAL A 39 0.75 -3.17 -11.29
C VAL A 39 -0.18 -2.08 -10.78
N HIS A 40 -0.82 -2.35 -9.67
CA HIS A 40 -1.49 -1.35 -8.85
C HIS A 40 -0.63 -1.05 -7.64
N VAL A 41 -0.53 0.24 -7.33
CA VAL A 41 0.14 0.72 -6.13
C VAL A 41 -0.87 1.44 -5.26
N GLU A 42 -1.00 1.00 -4.02
CA GLU A 42 -1.90 1.60 -3.04
C GLU A 42 -1.13 2.02 -1.79
N LEU A 43 -1.53 3.14 -1.19
CA LEU A 43 -1.06 3.48 0.16
C LEU A 43 -1.81 2.60 1.16
N VAL A 44 -1.09 2.05 2.13
CA VAL A 44 -1.69 1.31 3.25
C VAL A 44 -1.14 1.82 4.57
N VAL A 45 -1.96 1.79 5.62
CA VAL A 45 -1.53 2.05 7.00
C VAL A 45 -1.29 0.72 7.69
N ILE A 46 -0.10 0.55 8.27
CA ILE A 46 0.26 -0.68 8.98
C ILE A 46 -0.52 -0.72 10.31
N ARG A 47 -1.36 -1.75 10.47
CA ARG A 47 -2.21 -1.92 11.67
C ARG A 47 -1.68 -2.96 12.64
N SER A 48 -0.97 -3.97 12.15
CA SER A 48 -0.38 -5.03 12.98
C SER A 48 0.94 -5.52 12.41
N VAL A 49 1.89 -5.78 13.29
CA VAL A 49 3.22 -6.30 12.96
C VAL A 49 3.58 -7.49 13.85
N THR A 50 4.42 -8.38 13.35
CA THR A 50 5.05 -9.44 14.14
C THR A 50 6.16 -8.86 15.04
N ARG A 51 6.66 -9.67 15.99
CA ARG A 51 7.75 -9.27 16.90
C ARG A 51 9.04 -8.90 16.16
N ASP A 52 9.32 -9.57 15.04
CA ASP A 52 10.48 -9.31 14.19
C ASP A 52 10.27 -8.16 13.19
N GLY A 53 9.05 -7.58 13.11
CA GLY A 53 8.78 -6.37 12.33
C GLY A 53 8.27 -6.63 10.92
N ARG A 54 7.62 -7.77 10.67
CA ARG A 54 6.86 -8.05 9.43
C ARG A 54 5.42 -7.59 9.57
N VAL A 55 4.80 -7.14 8.48
CA VAL A 55 3.41 -6.68 8.46
C VAL A 55 2.47 -7.88 8.50
N ARG A 56 1.55 -7.92 9.46
CA ARG A 56 0.48 -8.93 9.59
C ARG A 56 -0.87 -8.44 9.09
N ALA A 57 -1.13 -7.15 9.29
CA ALA A 57 -2.36 -6.50 8.85
C ALA A 57 -2.11 -5.04 8.54
N TYR A 58 -2.86 -4.53 7.57
CA TYR A 58 -2.83 -3.15 7.14
C TYR A 58 -4.23 -2.68 6.81
N GLU A 59 -4.41 -1.38 6.67
CA GLU A 59 -5.68 -0.77 6.23
C GLU A 59 -5.45 -0.06 4.91
N GLU A 60 -6.32 -0.34 3.95
CA GLU A 60 -6.34 0.28 2.62
C GLU A 60 -7.11 1.60 2.66
N MET A 61 -6.86 2.50 1.71
CA MET A 61 -7.42 3.87 1.77
C MET A 61 -8.86 4.00 1.30
N TRP A 62 -9.53 2.87 1.04
CA TRP A 62 -10.89 2.84 0.52
C TRP A 62 -11.88 3.41 1.58
N PRO A 63 -12.95 4.10 1.18
CA PRO A 63 -13.96 4.58 2.11
C PRO A 63 -14.54 3.43 2.95
N GLY A 64 -14.46 3.53 4.29
CA GLY A 64 -14.90 2.46 5.20
C GLY A 64 -13.92 1.29 5.35
N GLY A 65 -12.66 1.47 4.92
CA GLY A 65 -11.59 0.46 4.99
C GLY A 65 -11.47 -0.18 6.38
N ARG A 66 -11.48 -1.51 6.40
CA ARG A 66 -11.20 -2.31 7.59
C ARG A 66 -9.77 -2.85 7.53
N PRO A 67 -9.14 -3.17 8.67
CA PRO A 67 -7.86 -3.85 8.65
C PRO A 67 -7.94 -5.18 7.88
N VAL A 68 -7.14 -5.31 6.83
CA VAL A 68 -6.97 -6.51 6.02
C VAL A 68 -5.80 -7.31 6.55
N ARG A 69 -5.99 -8.62 6.75
CA ARG A 69 -4.91 -9.53 7.16
C ARG A 69 -4.15 -10.01 5.94
N VAL A 70 -2.82 -9.99 6.01
CA VAL A 70 -1.93 -10.48 4.95
C VAL A 70 -2.29 -11.92 4.56
N ALA A 71 -2.56 -12.78 5.54
CA ALA A 71 -2.94 -14.18 5.28
C ALA A 71 -4.17 -14.37 4.37
N THR A 72 -5.02 -13.36 4.24
CA THR A 72 -6.23 -13.41 3.39
C THR A 72 -5.94 -13.09 1.93
N ILE A 73 -4.89 -12.31 1.67
CA ILE A 73 -4.61 -11.71 0.36
C ILE A 73 -3.15 -11.84 -0.06
N ALA A 74 -2.35 -12.66 0.62
CA ALA A 74 -0.92 -12.77 0.35
C ALA A 74 -0.59 -13.10 -1.12
N TRP A 75 -1.50 -13.80 -1.82
CA TRP A 75 -1.37 -14.13 -3.24
C TRP A 75 -1.51 -12.92 -4.18
N THR A 76 -2.04 -11.79 -3.70
CA THR A 76 -2.13 -10.52 -4.44
C THR A 76 -1.01 -9.54 -4.09
N ILE A 77 -0.17 -9.84 -3.11
CA ILE A 77 0.91 -8.95 -2.67
C ILE A 77 2.20 -9.30 -3.43
N ILE A 78 2.63 -8.43 -4.34
CA ILE A 78 3.97 -8.51 -4.94
C ILE A 78 5.00 -7.97 -3.94
N SER A 79 4.72 -6.81 -3.35
CA SER A 79 5.66 -6.15 -2.46
C SER A 79 4.98 -5.16 -1.52
N LEU A 80 5.59 -4.93 -0.34
CA LEU A 80 5.28 -3.81 0.55
C LEU A 80 6.49 -2.89 0.60
N VAL A 81 6.42 -1.73 -0.03
CA VAL A 81 7.52 -0.76 -0.06
C VAL A 81 7.41 0.16 1.15
N ASP A 82 8.51 0.29 1.88
CA ASP A 82 8.61 1.19 3.03
C ASP A 82 8.32 2.64 2.62
N ALA A 83 7.40 3.27 3.34
CA ALA A 83 7.05 4.68 3.20
C ALA A 83 7.04 5.39 4.57
N SER A 84 7.78 4.87 5.55
CA SER A 84 7.85 5.40 6.92
C SER A 84 8.40 6.83 7.02
N ALA A 85 9.05 7.34 5.97
CA ALA A 85 9.50 8.72 5.86
C ALA A 85 8.37 9.72 5.50
N LEU A 86 7.15 9.23 5.24
CA LEU A 86 5.98 10.08 5.03
C LEU A 86 5.24 10.32 6.35
N ASP A 87 4.72 11.53 6.51
CA ASP A 87 3.71 11.83 7.52
C ASP A 87 2.44 11.00 7.20
N PRO A 88 2.02 10.09 8.11
CA PRO A 88 0.91 9.19 7.83
C PRO A 88 -0.40 9.92 7.54
N ALA A 89 -0.70 10.99 8.27
CA ALA A 89 -1.97 11.70 8.14
C ALA A 89 -2.07 12.41 6.78
N ARG A 90 -1.01 13.12 6.37
CA ARG A 90 -0.92 13.78 5.06
C ARG A 90 -0.93 12.77 3.92
N ALA A 91 -0.18 11.67 4.05
CA ALA A 91 -0.15 10.63 3.03
C ALA A 91 -1.55 10.01 2.82
N VAL A 92 -2.25 9.70 3.92
CA VAL A 92 -3.62 9.19 3.88
C VAL A 92 -4.58 10.19 3.22
N ALA A 93 -4.47 11.49 3.53
CA ALA A 93 -5.30 12.51 2.90
C ALA A 93 -5.09 12.59 1.38
N ILE A 94 -3.83 12.58 0.93
CA ILE A 94 -3.49 12.57 -0.50
C ILE A 94 -4.03 11.32 -1.18
N ALA A 95 -3.82 10.15 -0.59
CA ALA A 95 -4.29 8.88 -1.15
C ALA A 95 -5.81 8.83 -1.25
N ARG A 96 -6.54 9.28 -0.22
CA ARG A 96 -8.01 9.32 -0.22
C ARG A 96 -8.59 10.33 -1.22
N ALA A 97 -7.87 11.41 -1.51
CA ALA A 97 -8.24 12.37 -2.55
C ALA A 97 -7.93 11.87 -3.97
N HIS A 98 -7.07 10.86 -4.12
CA HIS A 98 -6.76 10.26 -5.40
C HIS A 98 -7.86 9.26 -5.81
N THR A 99 -8.91 9.76 -6.46
CA THR A 99 -10.07 8.97 -6.86
C THR A 99 -10.18 8.82 -8.37
N TYR A 100 -11.01 7.87 -8.82
CA TYR A 100 -11.39 7.81 -10.23
C TYR A 100 -12.15 9.08 -10.62
N PRO A 101 -11.97 9.61 -11.85
CA PRO A 101 -12.70 10.79 -12.32
C PRO A 101 -14.22 10.61 -12.16
N GLY A 102 -14.88 11.55 -11.48
CA GLY A 102 -16.33 11.50 -11.24
C GLY A 102 -16.78 10.51 -10.14
N HIS A 103 -15.85 9.81 -9.47
CA HIS A 103 -16.17 8.85 -8.41
C HIS A 103 -15.48 9.20 -7.08
N ARG A 104 -16.04 8.67 -5.98
CA ARG A 104 -15.45 8.76 -4.64
C ARG A 104 -14.56 7.56 -4.29
N GLN A 105 -14.45 6.59 -5.19
CA GLN A 105 -13.61 5.43 -5.00
C GLN A 105 -12.15 5.80 -5.20
N VAL A 106 -11.32 5.48 -4.21
CA VAL A 106 -9.86 5.65 -4.29
C VAL A 106 -9.34 4.83 -5.45
N ARG A 107 -8.52 5.47 -6.27
CA ARG A 107 -7.88 4.88 -7.44
C ARG A 107 -6.47 4.45 -7.03
N PRO A 108 -6.03 3.22 -7.33
CA PRO A 108 -4.62 2.87 -7.21
C PRO A 108 -3.77 3.69 -8.19
N TRP A 109 -2.52 3.97 -7.83
CA TRP A 109 -1.55 4.49 -8.81
C TRP A 109 -1.10 3.38 -9.75
N ALA A 110 -0.81 3.73 -10.99
CA ALA A 110 -0.39 2.79 -12.03
C ALA A 110 1.09 2.37 -11.89
N SER A 111 1.86 3.05 -11.04
CA SER A 111 3.25 2.71 -10.78
C SER A 111 3.78 3.25 -9.44
N LEU A 112 4.89 2.68 -8.97
CA LEU A 112 5.61 3.21 -7.80
C LEU A 112 6.13 4.63 -8.02
N ALA A 113 6.51 4.96 -9.27
CA ALA A 113 7.00 6.30 -9.61
C ALA A 113 5.89 7.34 -9.47
N GLU A 114 4.69 7.04 -9.96
CA GLU A 114 3.51 7.89 -9.82
C GLU A 114 3.13 8.07 -8.35
N ALA A 115 3.04 6.98 -7.59
CA ALA A 115 2.74 7.04 -6.16
C ALA A 115 3.75 7.93 -5.39
N ARG A 116 5.05 7.77 -5.65
CA ARG A 116 6.11 8.58 -5.02
C ARG A 116 6.03 10.06 -5.41
N ALA A 117 5.66 10.36 -6.66
CA ALA A 117 5.47 11.73 -7.10
C ALA A 117 4.26 12.37 -6.40
N ALA A 118 3.13 11.67 -6.35
CA ALA A 118 1.91 12.12 -5.69
C ALA A 118 2.09 12.34 -4.19
N LEU A 119 2.85 11.46 -3.52
CA LEU A 119 3.07 11.50 -2.07
C LEU A 119 4.23 12.41 -1.65
N ARG A 120 4.94 13.04 -2.59
CA ARG A 120 6.05 13.96 -2.28
C ARG A 120 5.67 15.06 -1.27
N PRO A 121 4.47 15.68 -1.32
CA PRO A 121 4.06 16.69 -0.33
C PRO A 121 3.87 16.15 1.09
N ALA A 122 3.72 14.83 1.26
CA ALA A 122 3.56 14.19 2.57
C ALA A 122 4.90 13.81 3.22
N ARG A 123 6.05 14.11 2.61
CA ARG A 123 7.35 13.83 3.25
C ARG A 123 7.46 14.58 4.57
N THR A 124 7.87 13.87 5.61
CA THR A 124 8.23 14.50 6.87
C THR A 124 9.42 15.41 6.59
N SER A 125 9.28 16.71 6.86
CA SER A 125 10.45 17.59 6.92
C SER A 125 11.36 17.02 7.99
N ALA A 126 12.59 16.67 7.62
CA ALA A 126 13.57 16.29 8.63
C ALA A 126 13.67 17.43 9.66
N PRO A 127 13.78 17.12 10.97
CA PRO A 127 14.09 18.15 11.97
C PRO A 127 15.44 18.82 11.66
#